data_AF-A0A7S0WRF6-F1
#
_entry.id   AF-A0A7S0WRF6-F1
#
_cell.length_a   1.000
_cell.length_b   1.000
_cell.length_c   1.000
_cell.angle_alpha   90.00
_cell.angle_beta   90.00
_cell.angle_gamma   90.00
#
_symmetry.space_group_name_H-M   'P 1'
#
loop_
_entity.id
_entity.type
_entity.pdbx_description
1 polymer ?
#
loop_
_entity_poly.entity_id
_entity_poly.type
_entity_poly.pdbx_seq_one_letter_code
_entity_poly.pdbx_strand_id
1 'polypeptide(L)'
;GGGGVVDGVIVAGDFNSLAAKYKPDSFDRVLPVGGMTSGVYRIMEGGVLPPSHPDHPATRRRATDPTPPGAGPWVRAQLDDSGLGLASAAVMAHGREPILTTKTASFAGCLDYVWLSHNAFRVEAALEQPFQTPESWTDPMTDV
;
A
#
# COMPACT_ATOMS: atom_id res chain seq x y z
N GLY A 1 30.81 12.99 -1.59
CA GLY A 1 30.03 13.32 -2.79
C GLY A 1 28.73 13.91 -2.33
N GLY A 2 28.40 15.12 -2.77
CA GLY A 2 27.16 15.78 -2.39
C GLY A 2 25.98 15.11 -3.09
N GLY A 3 25.26 14.26 -2.36
CA GLY A 3 23.93 13.83 -2.77
C GLY A 3 23.01 15.04 -2.68
N GLY A 4 22.42 15.43 -3.81
CA GLY A 4 21.42 16.48 -3.83
C GLY A 4 20.28 16.10 -2.88
N VAL A 5 19.95 17.00 -1.97
CA VAL A 5 18.75 16.87 -1.15
C VAL A 5 17.57 16.91 -2.11
N VAL A 6 16.78 15.83 -2.16
CA VAL A 6 15.49 15.89 -2.84
C VAL A 6 14.61 16.75 -1.95
N ASP A 7 14.19 17.92 -2.42
CA ASP A 7 13.44 18.93 -1.66
C ASP A 7 11.99 18.50 -1.28
N GLY A 8 11.72 17.19 -1.29
CA GLY A 8 10.42 16.58 -1.05
C GLY A 8 9.77 16.06 -2.33
N VAL A 9 9.09 14.92 -2.24
CA VAL A 9 8.33 14.32 -3.33
C VAL A 9 6.86 14.19 -2.97
N ILE A 10 5.99 14.39 -3.96
CA ILE A 10 4.58 14.01 -3.93
C ILE A 10 4.38 12.91 -4.97
N VAL A 11 3.84 11.77 -4.57
CA VAL A 11 3.47 10.66 -5.45
C VAL A 11 1.99 10.40 -5.34
N ALA A 12 1.24 10.62 -6.42
CA ALA A 12 -0.21 10.44 -6.45
C ALA A 12 -0.60 9.47 -7.58
N GLY A 13 -1.61 8.64 -7.31
CA GLY A 13 -2.16 7.77 -8.34
C GLY A 13 -3.01 6.64 -7.78
N ASP A 14 -3.49 5.81 -8.71
CA ASP A 14 -4.08 4.51 -8.43
C ASP A 14 -2.96 3.47 -8.30
N PHE A 15 -2.79 2.93 -7.11
CA PHE A 15 -1.76 1.93 -6.79
C PHE A 15 -2.28 0.50 -6.92
N ASN A 16 -3.59 0.30 -7.15
CA ASN A 16 -4.25 -1.00 -7.15
C ASN A 16 -3.86 -1.88 -5.95
N SER A 17 -3.64 -1.24 -4.79
CA SER A 17 -3.11 -1.87 -3.58
C SER A 17 -3.87 -1.36 -2.36
N LEU A 18 -4.41 -2.28 -1.55
CA LEU A 18 -5.09 -1.95 -0.29
C LEU A 18 -4.07 -1.61 0.80
N ALA A 19 -4.43 -0.72 1.73
CA ALA A 19 -3.63 -0.49 2.94
C ALA A 19 -3.46 -1.79 3.76
N ALA A 20 -4.56 -2.53 3.92
CA ALA A 20 -4.55 -3.86 4.50
C ALA A 20 -5.57 -4.78 3.81
N LYS A 21 -5.19 -6.05 3.70
CA LYS A 21 -6.02 -7.14 3.18
C LYS A 21 -6.59 -7.91 4.37
N TYR A 22 -7.91 -8.03 4.41
CA TYR A 22 -8.63 -8.82 5.43
C TYR A 22 -9.35 -10.03 4.83
N LYS A 23 -9.49 -10.06 3.51
CA LYS A 23 -10.11 -11.16 2.77
C LYS A 23 -9.06 -11.91 1.95
N PRO A 24 -8.97 -13.24 2.07
CA PRO A 24 -8.09 -14.05 1.24
C PRO A 24 -8.36 -13.88 -0.26
N ASP A 25 -7.30 -14.03 -1.06
CA ASP A 25 -7.38 -14.03 -2.52
C ASP A 25 -6.63 -15.22 -3.14
N SER A 26 -6.53 -15.24 -4.48
CA SER A 26 -5.86 -16.33 -5.19
C SER A 26 -4.37 -16.48 -4.88
N PHE A 27 -3.71 -15.40 -4.45
CA PHE A 27 -2.31 -15.34 -4.04
C PHE A 27 -2.17 -15.52 -2.52
N ASP A 28 -2.97 -14.82 -1.72
CA ASP A 28 -2.94 -14.84 -0.27
C ASP A 28 -4.14 -15.63 0.28
N ARG A 29 -4.05 -16.96 0.18
CA ARG A 29 -5.17 -17.86 0.55
C ARG A 29 -5.43 -17.94 2.05
N VAL A 30 -4.45 -17.58 2.86
CA VAL A 30 -4.53 -17.56 4.33
C VAL A 30 -3.92 -16.25 4.78
N LEU A 31 -4.70 -15.44 5.49
CA LEU A 31 -4.26 -14.19 6.07
C LEU A 31 -4.02 -14.34 7.57
N PRO A 32 -3.07 -13.60 8.16
CA PRO A 32 -2.92 -13.50 9.61
C PRO A 32 -4.18 -12.97 10.29
N VAL A 33 -4.36 -13.30 11.57
CA VAL A 33 -5.38 -12.66 12.42
C VAL A 33 -5.09 -11.16 12.48
N GLY A 34 -6.09 -10.33 12.13
CA GLY A 34 -5.93 -8.88 12.02
C GLY A 34 -5.51 -8.38 10.62
N GLY A 35 -5.43 -9.27 9.62
CA GLY A 35 -5.16 -8.93 8.24
C GLY A 35 -3.67 -8.82 7.90
N MET A 36 -3.38 -8.35 6.68
CA MET A 36 -2.02 -8.19 6.16
C MET A 36 -1.89 -6.89 5.36
N THR A 37 -0.93 -6.03 5.70
CA THR A 37 -0.58 -4.86 4.89
C THR A 37 -0.14 -5.26 3.49
N SER A 38 -0.58 -4.56 2.43
CA SER A 38 -0.07 -4.87 1.10
C SER A 38 1.40 -4.46 0.95
N GLY A 39 2.13 -5.16 0.07
CA GLY A 39 3.56 -4.91 -0.12
C GLY A 39 3.85 -3.49 -0.62
N VAL A 40 3.05 -2.97 -1.55
CA VAL A 40 3.18 -1.60 -2.07
C VAL A 40 2.94 -0.60 -0.94
N TYR A 41 1.82 -0.71 -0.23
CA TYR A 41 1.52 0.20 0.88
C TYR A 41 2.61 0.16 1.95
N ARG A 42 3.16 -1.02 2.26
CA ARG A 42 4.27 -1.18 3.21
C ARG A 42 5.54 -0.44 2.78
N ILE A 43 5.90 -0.44 1.50
CA ILE A 43 7.04 0.36 1.00
C ILE A 43 6.73 1.84 1.14
N MET A 44 5.52 2.26 0.75
CA MET A 44 5.16 3.67 0.73
C MET A 44 4.96 4.28 2.13
N GLU A 45 4.54 3.51 3.13
CA GLU A 45 4.36 4.00 4.51
C GLU A 45 5.57 3.71 5.41
N GLY A 46 6.11 2.49 5.32
CA GLY A 46 7.19 2.00 6.21
C GLY A 46 8.58 2.03 5.59
N GLY A 47 8.69 2.41 4.32
CA GLY A 47 9.95 2.54 3.58
C GLY A 47 10.62 1.22 3.21
N VAL A 48 10.10 0.05 3.61
CA VAL A 48 10.79 -1.25 3.45
C VAL A 48 9.83 -2.42 3.24
N LEU A 49 10.16 -3.27 2.25
CA LEU A 49 9.55 -4.58 2.02
C LEU A 49 10.61 -5.70 2.08
N PRO A 50 10.59 -6.54 3.13
CA PRO A 50 11.53 -7.65 3.23
C PRO A 50 11.19 -8.74 2.21
N PRO A 51 12.20 -9.53 1.77
CA PRO A 51 12.01 -10.60 0.79
C PRO A 51 11.02 -11.71 1.22
N SER A 52 10.77 -11.83 2.52
CA SER A 52 9.85 -12.81 3.10
C SER A 52 8.39 -12.35 3.09
N HIS A 53 8.10 -11.10 2.74
CA HIS A 53 6.74 -10.58 2.71
C HIS A 53 5.95 -11.26 1.58
N PRO A 54 4.70 -11.72 1.78
CA PRO A 54 3.94 -12.45 0.75
C PRO A 54 3.83 -11.71 -0.60
N ASP A 55 3.63 -10.39 -0.55
CA ASP A 55 3.57 -9.54 -1.75
C ASP A 55 4.93 -9.27 -2.43
N HIS A 56 6.06 -9.72 -1.87
CA HIS A 56 7.37 -9.50 -2.47
C HIS A 56 7.52 -10.31 -3.78
N PRO A 57 8.19 -9.80 -4.82
CA PRO A 57 8.41 -10.56 -6.06
C PRO A 57 9.15 -11.90 -5.87
N ALA A 58 9.92 -12.06 -4.79
CA ALA A 58 10.54 -13.34 -4.40
C ALA A 58 9.51 -14.45 -4.11
N THR A 59 8.44 -14.08 -3.42
CA THR A 59 7.46 -15.00 -2.82
C THR A 59 6.22 -15.10 -3.70
N ARG A 60 5.82 -14.00 -4.35
CA ARG A 60 4.58 -13.92 -5.14
C ARG A 60 4.67 -14.55 -6.54
N ARG A 61 5.75 -15.30 -6.82
CA ARG A 61 5.92 -16.07 -8.05
C ARG A 61 5.07 -17.33 -8.04
N ARG A 62 4.48 -17.67 -9.18
CA ARG A 62 3.90 -19.00 -9.37
C ARG A 62 5.04 -20.01 -9.49
N ALA A 63 4.82 -21.22 -9.01
CA ALA A 63 5.81 -22.31 -9.15
C ALA A 63 6.18 -22.60 -10.62
N THR A 64 5.31 -22.21 -11.55
CA THR A 64 5.50 -22.35 -13.00
C THR A 64 6.24 -21.18 -13.65
N ASP A 65 6.47 -20.08 -12.93
CA ASP A 65 7.09 -18.91 -13.53
C ASP A 65 8.56 -19.20 -13.83
N PRO A 66 9.00 -19.09 -15.09
CA PRO A 66 10.40 -19.31 -15.42
C PRO A 66 11.23 -18.27 -14.68
N THR A 67 12.35 -18.70 -14.11
CA THR A 67 13.30 -17.73 -13.56
C THR A 67 13.88 -16.94 -14.74
N PRO A 68 13.69 -15.60 -14.79
CA PRO A 68 14.24 -14.80 -15.87
C PRO A 68 15.75 -15.01 -15.97
N PRO A 69 16.32 -15.16 -17.18
CA PRO A 69 17.76 -15.22 -17.37
C PRO A 69 18.41 -13.98 -16.72
N GLY A 70 19.37 -14.18 -15.83
CA GLY A 70 20.04 -13.08 -15.12
C GLY A 70 19.29 -12.54 -13.88
N ALA A 71 18.19 -13.16 -13.44
CA ALA A 71 17.43 -12.72 -12.27
C ALA A 71 18.26 -12.65 -10.97
N GLY A 72 19.38 -13.38 -10.90
CA GLY A 72 20.40 -13.22 -9.85
C GLY A 72 19.86 -13.22 -8.41
N PRO A 73 20.63 -12.68 -7.44
CA PRO A 73 20.20 -12.52 -6.05
C PRO A 73 19.13 -11.44 -5.85
N TRP A 74 18.88 -10.59 -6.86
CA TRP A 74 17.92 -9.47 -6.82
C TRP A 74 16.48 -9.92 -6.56
N VAL A 75 16.15 -11.17 -6.91
CA VAL A 75 14.85 -11.77 -6.58
C VAL A 75 14.59 -11.74 -5.07
N ARG A 76 15.62 -11.68 -4.22
CA ARG A 76 15.53 -11.66 -2.75
C ARG A 76 16.18 -10.42 -2.14
N ALA A 77 16.38 -9.35 -2.89
CA ALA A 77 16.80 -8.09 -2.30
C ALA A 77 15.67 -7.52 -1.44
N GLN A 78 16.01 -6.83 -0.35
CA GLN A 78 15.05 -5.96 0.32
C GLN A 78 14.71 -4.81 -0.63
N LEU A 79 13.42 -4.52 -0.79
CA LEU A 79 12.98 -3.32 -1.50
C LEU A 79 12.77 -2.21 -0.48
N ASP A 80 13.14 -0.98 -0.83
CA ASP A 80 12.94 0.18 0.01
C ASP A 80 12.52 1.40 -0.80
N ASP A 81 12.13 2.46 -0.10
CA ASP A 81 11.79 3.76 -0.69
C ASP A 81 13.03 4.62 -0.96
N SER A 82 14.24 4.09 -0.78
CA SER A 82 15.52 4.79 -0.91
C SER A 82 15.63 6.08 -0.08
N GLY A 83 14.95 6.10 1.08
CA GLY A 83 14.99 7.21 2.03
C GLY A 83 14.05 8.36 1.69
N LEU A 84 13.05 8.14 0.83
CA LEU A 84 12.05 9.16 0.49
C LEU A 84 11.20 9.58 1.70
N GLY A 85 11.02 8.69 2.69
CA GLY A 85 10.33 8.98 3.93
C GLY A 85 8.91 9.45 3.67
N LEU A 86 8.10 8.57 3.09
CA LEU A 86 6.76 8.91 2.63
C LEU A 86 5.70 8.67 3.72
N ALA A 87 4.59 9.40 3.62
CA ALA A 87 3.38 9.18 4.41
C ALA A 87 2.14 9.51 3.57
N SER A 88 1.04 8.80 3.81
CA SER A 88 -0.23 9.07 3.14
C SER A 88 -0.82 10.40 3.64
N ALA A 89 -1.18 11.28 2.71
CA ALA A 89 -1.80 12.56 3.02
C ALA A 89 -3.13 12.38 3.78
N ALA A 90 -3.89 11.31 3.51
CA ALA A 90 -5.14 11.02 4.20
C ALA A 90 -4.90 10.59 5.64
N VAL A 91 -3.90 9.74 5.90
CA VAL A 91 -3.47 9.38 7.25
C VAL A 91 -2.96 10.61 8.01
N MET A 92 -2.16 11.47 7.36
CA MET A 92 -1.69 12.70 7.98
C MET A 92 -2.84 13.67 8.35
N ALA A 93 -3.89 13.75 7.53
CA ALA A 93 -5.01 14.66 7.76
C ALA A 93 -6.08 14.11 8.73
N HIS A 94 -6.38 12.82 8.64
CA HIS A 94 -7.54 12.20 9.29
C HIS A 94 -7.17 11.08 10.28
N GLY A 95 -5.89 10.72 10.39
CA GLY A 95 -5.40 9.63 11.22
C GLY A 95 -5.69 8.22 10.67
N ARG A 96 -6.28 8.12 9.47
CA ARG A 96 -6.62 6.85 8.81
C ARG A 96 -6.73 7.00 7.31
N GLU A 97 -6.61 5.89 6.61
CA GLU A 97 -6.99 5.81 5.20
C GLU A 97 -8.51 5.91 5.03
N PRO A 98 -9.00 6.43 3.88
CA PRO A 98 -10.39 6.32 3.50
C PRO A 98 -10.83 4.86 3.50
N ILE A 99 -12.10 4.62 3.81
CA ILE A 99 -12.67 3.28 3.72
C ILE A 99 -12.59 2.77 2.27
N LEU A 100 -12.90 3.65 1.32
CA LEU A 100 -12.82 3.35 -0.11
C LEU A 100 -12.49 4.59 -0.93
N THR A 101 -11.81 4.39 -2.05
CA THR A 101 -11.65 5.37 -3.13
C THR A 101 -12.22 4.85 -4.44
N THR A 102 -12.37 3.52 -4.53
CA THR A 102 -13.03 2.81 -5.61
C THR A 102 -14.22 2.01 -5.08
N LYS A 103 -15.36 2.07 -5.77
CA LYS A 103 -16.55 1.24 -5.50
C LYS A 103 -17.16 0.74 -6.81
N THR A 104 -17.20 -0.56 -6.97
CA THR A 104 -17.83 -1.27 -8.09
C THR A 104 -18.92 -2.23 -7.56
N ALA A 105 -19.57 -2.98 -8.45
CA ALA A 105 -20.57 -3.96 -8.06
C ALA A 105 -20.00 -5.14 -7.22
N SER A 106 -18.71 -5.45 -7.38
CA SER A 106 -18.08 -6.63 -6.78
C SER A 106 -16.92 -6.31 -5.84
N PHE A 107 -16.51 -5.05 -5.75
CA PHE A 107 -15.34 -4.63 -4.99
C PHE A 107 -15.49 -3.19 -4.48
N ALA A 108 -15.09 -2.95 -3.23
CA ALA A 108 -14.91 -1.63 -2.66
C ALA A 108 -13.62 -1.61 -1.84
N GLY A 109 -12.83 -0.55 -1.95
CA GLY A 109 -11.59 -0.41 -1.20
C GLY A 109 -10.82 0.87 -1.55
N CYS A 110 -9.85 1.21 -0.70
CA CYS A 110 -8.92 2.30 -0.91
C CYS A 110 -7.75 1.84 -1.77
N LEU A 111 -7.65 2.35 -3.00
CA LEU A 111 -6.61 2.02 -3.97
C LEU A 111 -5.83 3.26 -4.44
N ASP A 112 -6.40 4.44 -4.22
CA ASP A 112 -5.88 5.72 -4.65
C ASP A 112 -5.24 6.42 -3.46
N TYR A 113 -4.00 6.89 -3.62
CA TYR A 113 -3.24 7.52 -2.55
C TYR A 113 -2.53 8.77 -3.04
N VAL A 114 -2.29 9.69 -2.11
CA VAL A 114 -1.36 10.80 -2.27
C VAL A 114 -0.30 10.64 -1.19
N TRP A 115 0.91 10.27 -1.58
CA TRP A 115 2.06 10.11 -0.71
C TRP A 115 2.92 11.35 -0.71
N LEU A 116 3.36 11.77 0.47
CA LEU A 116 4.15 12.97 0.68
C LEU A 116 5.43 12.61 1.42
N SER A 117 6.58 13.18 1.03
CA SER A 117 7.76 13.20 1.89
C SER A 117 7.42 13.92 3.20
N HIS A 118 7.24 13.18 4.30
CA HIS A 118 6.68 13.72 5.54
C HIS A 118 7.60 14.73 6.24
N ASN A 119 8.89 14.73 5.89
CA ASN A 119 9.86 15.71 6.38
C ASN A 119 9.84 17.03 5.59
N ALA A 120 9.19 17.08 4.44
CA ALA A 120 9.13 18.24 3.55
C ALA A 120 7.74 18.88 3.48
N PHE A 121 6.68 18.07 3.63
CA PHE A 121 5.30 18.52 3.53
C PHE A 121 4.53 18.29 4.82
N ARG A 122 3.58 19.18 5.10
CA ARG A 122 2.51 18.99 6.08
C ARG A 122 1.16 19.11 5.39
N VAL A 123 0.16 18.39 5.88
CA VAL A 123 -1.21 18.52 5.39
C VAL A 123 -1.96 19.53 6.26
N GLU A 124 -2.37 20.66 5.68
CA GLU A 124 -3.15 21.68 6.39
C GLU A 124 -4.60 21.23 6.61
N ALA A 125 -5.19 20.65 5.57
CA ALA A 125 -6.53 20.10 5.58
C ALA A 125 -6.69 19.14 4.40
N ALA A 126 -7.62 18.20 4.54
CA ALA A 126 -8.09 17.36 3.44
C ALA A 126 -9.63 17.35 3.46
N LEU A 127 -10.21 17.31 2.26
CA LEU A 127 -11.66 17.17 2.12
C LEU A 127 -12.07 15.75 2.50
N GLU A 128 -13.07 15.64 3.37
CA GLU A 128 -13.69 14.34 3.62
C GLU A 128 -14.32 13.83 2.33
N GLN A 129 -14.08 12.55 2.06
CA GLN A 129 -14.67 11.89 0.91
C GLN A 129 -16.20 11.79 1.09
N PRO A 130 -16.99 12.03 0.03
CA PRO A 130 -18.45 12.21 0.15
C PRO A 130 -19.22 10.89 0.28
N PHE A 131 -18.59 9.77 0.67
CA PHE A 131 -19.29 8.50 0.70
C PHE A 131 -20.34 8.45 1.81
N GLN A 132 -21.58 8.22 1.40
CA GLN A 132 -22.65 7.80 2.29
C GLN A 132 -22.48 6.30 2.52
N THR A 133 -22.16 5.88 3.74
CA THR A 133 -22.32 4.48 4.15
C THR A 133 -23.81 4.26 4.40
N PRO A 134 -24.53 3.43 3.62
CA PRO A 134 -25.86 2.98 4.03
C PRO A 134 -25.77 2.37 5.43
N GLU A 135 -26.80 2.51 6.27
CA GLU A 135 -26.85 1.88 7.61
C GLU A 135 -26.67 0.35 7.56
N SER A 136 -26.95 -0.26 6.41
CA SER A 136 -26.77 -1.69 6.13
C SER A 136 -25.38 -2.08 5.63
N TRP A 137 -24.47 -1.11 5.48
CA TRP A 137 -23.11 -1.36 5.03
C TRP A 137 -22.24 -1.64 6.26
N THR A 138 -22.08 -2.93 6.57
CA THR A 138 -20.98 -3.39 7.42
C THR A 138 -19.68 -3.00 6.72
N ASP A 139 -18.75 -2.42 7.47
CA ASP A 139 -17.42 -2.15 6.94
C ASP A 139 -16.87 -3.51 6.45
N PRO A 140 -16.51 -3.66 5.16
CA PRO A 140 -16.00 -4.91 4.61
C PRO A 140 -14.66 -5.30 5.25
N MET A 141 -14.05 -4.42 6.05
CA MET A 141 -12.91 -4.69 6.92
C MET A 141 -13.33 -5.23 8.31
N THR A 142 -14.61 -5.13 8.68
CA THR A 142 -15.18 -5.57 9.97
C THR A 142 -16.04 -6.83 9.91
N ASP A 143 -16.41 -7.30 8.72
CA ASP A 143 -17.02 -8.63 8.54
C ASP A 143 -15.92 -9.72 8.62
N VAL A 144 -15.42 -9.93 9.84
CA VAL A 144 -14.54 -11.04 10.24
C VAL A 144 -15.35 -12.20 10.80
#